data_AF-A0A136N9U6-F1
#
_entry.id   AF-A0A136N9U6-F1
#
_cell.length_a   1.000
_cell.length_b   1.000
_cell.length_c   1.000
_cell.angle_alpha   90.00
_cell.angle_beta   90.00
_cell.angle_gamma   90.00
#
_symmetry.space_group_name_H-M   'P 1'
#
loop_
_entity.id
_entity.type
_entity.pdbx_description
1 polymer ?
#
loop_
_entity_poly.entity_id
_entity_poly.type
_entity_poly.pdbx_seq_one_letter_code
_entity_poly.pdbx_strand_id
1 'polypeptide(L)'
;MRTRILYFLLSIGCLFLIYKTFKSNLTKVIKYPNFGIRIPAGYEIHGIDVSRYQSEIDWGQVVKMRDRGQKISFVIIKSTEGLRLKDPHFEYNWEKSKANKLIRGAYFYFRANCDAESQAQFYINNTKLTSGDLPPIIDIEDNFNLPPSKIRESLKKMH
;
A
#
# COMPACT_ATOMS: atom_id res chain seq x y z
N MET A 1 52.90 -16.35 14.11
CA MET A 1 52.00 -16.31 12.93
C MET A 1 50.61 -16.91 13.22
N ARG A 2 50.51 -18.10 13.85
CA ARG A 2 49.24 -18.77 14.18
C ARG A 2 48.26 -17.98 15.06
N THR A 3 48.74 -17.27 16.08
CA THR A 3 47.88 -16.48 16.99
C THR A 3 47.20 -15.30 16.30
N ARG A 4 47.87 -14.63 15.35
CA ARG A 4 47.28 -13.51 14.59
C ARG A 4 46.15 -13.96 13.66
N ILE A 5 46.29 -15.14 13.06
CA ILE A 5 45.25 -15.76 12.22
C ILE A 5 44.01 -16.12 13.06
N LEU A 6 44.22 -16.63 14.28
CA LEU A 6 43.12 -16.96 15.19
C LEU A 6 42.30 -15.73 15.59
N TYR A 7 42.96 -14.62 15.96
CA TYR A 7 42.26 -13.36 16.29
C TYR A 7 41.50 -12.78 15.08
N PHE A 8 42.05 -12.93 13.87
CA PHE A 8 41.40 -12.51 12.63
C PHE A 8 40.15 -13.34 12.31
N LEU A 9 40.21 -14.67 12.50
CA LEU A 9 39.03 -15.53 12.31
C LEU A 9 37.96 -15.27 13.39
N LEU A 10 38.36 -15.02 14.65
CA LEU A 10 37.45 -14.62 15.73
C LEU A 10 36.76 -13.28 15.44
N SER A 11 37.47 -12.29 14.91
CA SER A 11 36.88 -10.99 14.58
C SER A 11 35.88 -11.08 13.42
N ILE A 12 36.17 -11.89 12.38
CA ILE A 12 35.22 -12.20 11.30
C ILE A 12 33.97 -12.89 11.86
N GLY A 13 34.14 -13.88 12.73
CA GLY A 13 33.03 -14.57 13.40
C GLY A 13 32.17 -13.62 14.23
N CYS A 14 32.80 -12.70 14.98
CA CYS A 14 32.11 -11.70 15.77
C CYS A 14 31.33 -10.69 14.89
N LEU A 15 31.97 -10.18 13.82
CA LEU A 15 31.31 -9.33 12.82
C LEU A 15 30.13 -10.03 12.15
N PHE A 16 30.26 -11.33 11.84
CA PHE A 16 29.17 -12.12 11.28
C PHE A 16 28.01 -12.27 12.26
N LEU A 17 28.28 -12.49 13.56
CA LEU A 17 27.23 -12.56 14.59
C LEU A 17 26.54 -11.20 14.82
N ILE A 18 27.30 -10.10 14.81
CA ILE A 18 26.77 -8.74 14.87
C ILE A 18 25.88 -8.49 13.65
N TYR A 19 26.35 -8.81 12.44
CA TYR A 19 25.58 -8.69 11.21
C TYR A 19 24.28 -9.52 11.27
N LYS A 20 24.35 -10.78 11.72
CA LYS A 20 23.18 -11.66 11.84
C LYS A 20 22.15 -11.11 12.84
N THR A 21 22.64 -10.60 13.97
CA THR A 21 21.79 -9.99 15.02
C THR A 21 21.13 -8.71 14.51
N PHE A 22 21.91 -7.82 13.88
CA PHE A 22 21.41 -6.59 13.29
C PHE A 22 20.38 -6.87 12.18
N LYS A 23 20.67 -7.80 11.28
CA LYS A 23 19.75 -8.24 10.22
C LYS A 23 18.47 -8.85 10.79
N SER A 24 18.55 -9.65 11.85
CA SER A 24 17.38 -10.23 12.51
C SER A 24 16.50 -9.18 13.19
N ASN A 25 17.10 -8.10 13.70
CA ASN A 25 16.36 -7.00 14.30
C ASN A 25 15.67 -6.14 13.24
N LEU A 26 16.30 -5.95 12.08
CA LEU A 26 15.70 -5.24 10.93
C LEU A 26 14.49 -5.98 10.35
N THR A 27 14.46 -7.31 10.37
CA THR A 27 13.38 -8.10 9.77
C THR A 27 12.28 -8.50 10.76
N LYS A 28 12.37 -8.07 12.02
CA LYS A 28 11.43 -8.48 13.07
C LYS A 28 10.09 -7.77 12.90
N VAL A 29 9.06 -8.52 12.53
CA VAL A 29 7.68 -8.01 12.41
C VAL A 29 7.22 -7.33 13.71
N ILE A 30 6.74 -6.09 13.60
CA ILE A 30 6.17 -5.33 14.70
C ILE A 30 4.66 -5.65 14.76
N LYS A 31 4.18 -6.12 15.91
CA LYS A 31 2.76 -6.34 16.16
C LYS A 31 2.14 -5.09 16.78
N TYR A 32 1.03 -4.64 16.20
CA TYR A 32 0.24 -3.52 16.67
C TYR A 32 -1.05 -4.05 17.31
N PRO A 33 -1.07 -4.34 18.62
CA PRO A 33 -2.16 -5.07 19.26
C PRO A 33 -3.50 -4.35 19.15
N ASN A 34 -3.50 -3.02 19.25
CA ASN A 34 -4.71 -2.19 19.16
C ASN A 34 -5.40 -2.26 17.79
N PHE A 35 -4.64 -2.60 16.75
CA PHE A 35 -5.12 -2.69 15.37
C PHE A 35 -5.17 -4.14 14.87
N GLY A 36 -4.68 -5.11 15.64
CA GLY A 36 -4.59 -6.52 15.23
C GLY A 36 -3.61 -6.80 14.08
N ILE A 37 -2.90 -5.78 13.58
CA ILE A 37 -2.04 -5.89 12.39
C ILE A 37 -0.58 -6.20 12.73
N ARG A 38 0.09 -6.81 11.76
CA ARG A 38 1.52 -7.10 11.75
C ARG A 38 2.17 -6.28 10.64
N ILE A 39 3.06 -5.37 11.01
CA ILE A 39 3.78 -4.54 10.03
C ILE A 39 5.24 -5.02 10.01
N PRO A 40 5.80 -5.36 8.83
CA PRO A 40 7.22 -5.67 8.70
C PRO A 40 8.08 -4.51 9.24
N ALA A 41 9.14 -4.82 10.00
CA ALA A 41 10.12 -3.81 10.40
C ALA A 41 11.00 -3.39 9.22
N GLY A 42 11.69 -2.25 9.39
CA GLY A 42 12.63 -1.72 8.40
C GLY A 42 11.99 -0.83 7.32
N TYR A 43 10.69 -0.57 7.40
CA TYR A 43 10.00 0.37 6.51
C TYR A 43 9.62 1.64 7.29
N GLU A 44 10.07 2.80 6.80
CA GLU A 44 9.80 4.09 7.43
C GLU A 44 8.53 4.77 6.92
N ILE A 45 8.08 4.37 5.72
CA ILE A 45 6.90 4.93 5.07
C ILE A 45 5.75 3.95 5.20
N HIS A 46 4.66 4.41 5.82
CA HIS A 46 3.43 3.67 5.95
C HIS A 46 2.27 4.42 5.31
N GLY A 47 1.32 3.65 4.80
CA GLY A 47 0.05 4.17 4.32
C GLY A 47 -1.08 3.25 4.71
N ILE A 48 -2.29 3.70 4.42
CA ILE A 48 -3.53 2.93 4.55
C ILE A 48 -4.24 2.89 3.21
N ASP A 49 -5.05 1.88 2.97
CA ASP A 49 -6.08 1.91 1.94
C ASP A 49 -7.46 2.06 2.59
N VAL A 50 -8.37 2.79 1.95
CA VAL A 50 -9.71 3.06 2.46
C VAL A 50 -10.76 3.04 1.36
N SER A 51 -11.99 2.77 1.74
CA SER A 51 -13.18 2.73 0.90
C SER A 51 -14.42 3.07 1.72
N ARG A 52 -15.62 2.88 1.17
CA ARG A 52 -16.87 2.96 1.91
C ARG A 52 -16.94 2.10 3.17
N TYR A 53 -16.17 1.02 3.27
CA TYR A 53 -16.24 0.10 4.40
C TYR A 53 -15.72 0.71 5.70
N GLN A 54 -14.94 1.79 5.64
CA GLN A 54 -14.47 2.54 6.80
C GLN A 54 -15.48 3.59 7.30
N SER A 55 -16.62 3.76 6.62
CA SER A 55 -17.57 4.86 6.89
C SER A 55 -16.87 6.23 6.82
N GLU A 56 -17.34 7.22 7.59
CA GLU A 56 -16.69 8.53 7.66
C GLU A 56 -15.39 8.48 8.50
N ILE A 57 -14.29 8.94 7.92
CA ILE A 57 -12.96 8.94 8.53
C ILE A 57 -12.62 10.34 9.07
N ASP A 58 -12.21 10.43 10.33
CA ASP A 58 -11.58 11.64 10.88
C ASP A 58 -10.11 11.74 10.43
N TRP A 59 -9.91 12.41 9.30
CA TRP A 59 -8.58 12.64 8.73
C TRP A 59 -7.64 13.47 9.63
N GLY A 60 -8.20 14.29 10.52
CA GLY A 60 -7.43 15.05 11.50
C GLY A 60 -6.82 14.14 12.56
N GLN A 61 -7.53 13.10 12.98
CA GLN A 61 -6.99 12.04 13.83
C GLN A 61 -5.95 11.19 13.09
N VAL A 62 -6.21 10.84 11.82
CA VAL A 62 -5.26 10.05 11.01
C VAL A 62 -3.88 10.70 10.94
N VAL A 63 -3.80 12.01 10.64
CA VAL A 63 -2.50 12.70 10.53
C VAL A 63 -1.82 12.97 11.88
N LYS A 64 -2.58 12.99 12.98
CA LYS A 64 -2.05 13.10 14.35
C LYS A 64 -1.60 11.76 14.92
N MET A 65 -2.10 10.64 14.38
CA MET A 65 -1.75 9.31 14.86
C MET A 65 -0.24 9.11 14.84
N ARG A 66 0.30 8.71 15.99
CA ARG A 66 1.67 8.25 16.13
C ARG A 66 1.63 6.96 16.93
N ASP A 67 2.28 5.91 16.42
CA ASP A 67 2.54 4.70 17.21
C ASP A 67 3.95 4.21 16.95
N ARG A 68 4.75 4.07 18.02
CA ARG A 68 6.15 3.61 17.95
C ARG A 68 7.03 4.37 16.95
N GLY A 69 6.79 5.68 16.83
CA GLY A 69 7.48 6.55 15.87
C GLY A 69 6.89 6.53 14.45
N GLN A 70 5.95 5.63 14.17
CA GLN A 70 5.30 5.52 12.88
C GLN A 70 4.15 6.51 12.76
N LYS A 71 3.88 6.92 11.52
CA LYS A 71 2.79 7.80 11.11
C LYS A 71 2.25 7.34 9.76
N ILE A 72 1.04 7.78 9.42
CA ILE A 72 0.51 7.61 8.06
C ILE A 72 1.08 8.71 7.17
N SER A 73 1.76 8.30 6.10
CA SER A 73 2.42 9.18 5.13
C SER A 73 1.64 9.30 3.83
N PHE A 74 0.88 8.26 3.46
CA PHE A 74 0.03 8.27 2.28
C PHE A 74 -1.26 7.48 2.50
N VAL A 75 -2.23 7.68 1.62
CA VAL A 75 -3.48 6.91 1.58
C VAL A 75 -3.84 6.52 0.16
N ILE A 76 -4.40 5.32 -0.03
CA ILE A 76 -4.98 4.89 -1.29
C ILE A 76 -6.49 4.76 -1.10
N ILE A 77 -7.29 5.36 -1.96
CA ILE A 77 -8.74 5.53 -1.76
C ILE A 77 -9.47 4.82 -2.90
N LYS A 78 -10.42 3.95 -2.59
CA LYS A 78 -11.29 3.32 -3.59
C LYS A 78 -12.10 4.39 -4.30
N SER A 79 -11.99 4.47 -5.62
CA SER A 79 -12.78 5.37 -6.45
C SER A 79 -13.95 4.66 -7.09
N THR A 80 -13.70 3.57 -7.80
CA THR A 80 -14.72 2.86 -8.57
C THR A 80 -14.56 1.34 -8.47
N GLU A 81 -15.58 0.62 -8.90
CA GLU A 81 -15.58 -0.83 -9.07
C GLU A 81 -16.39 -1.20 -10.32
N GLY A 82 -15.78 -2.05 -11.16
CA GLY A 82 -16.41 -2.49 -12.39
C GLY A 82 -16.86 -1.31 -13.26
N LEU A 83 -18.05 -1.44 -13.85
CA LEU A 83 -18.51 -0.52 -14.90
C LEU A 83 -19.34 0.66 -14.41
N ARG A 84 -19.82 0.63 -13.15
CA ARG A 84 -20.89 1.54 -12.70
C ARG A 84 -20.84 1.93 -11.22
N LEU A 85 -20.07 1.24 -10.39
CA LEU A 85 -20.10 1.49 -8.96
C LEU A 85 -19.03 2.52 -8.61
N LYS A 86 -19.46 3.71 -8.23
CA LYS A 86 -18.60 4.71 -7.60
C LYS A 86 -18.62 4.54 -6.09
N ASP A 87 -17.49 4.68 -5.42
CA ASP A 87 -17.46 4.69 -3.96
C ASP A 87 -18.07 5.99 -3.40
N PRO A 88 -19.14 5.94 -2.57
CA PRO A 88 -19.85 7.12 -2.08
C PRO A 88 -19.00 7.97 -1.13
N HIS A 89 -17.94 7.39 -0.55
CA HIS A 89 -17.01 8.12 0.31
C HIS A 89 -15.78 8.60 -0.46
N PHE A 90 -15.66 8.34 -1.77
CA PHE A 90 -14.49 8.72 -2.56
C PHE A 90 -14.22 10.22 -2.48
N GLU A 91 -15.18 11.08 -2.85
CA GLU A 91 -15.00 12.54 -2.84
C GLU A 91 -14.59 13.07 -1.46
N TYR A 92 -15.27 12.61 -0.41
CA TYR A 92 -14.98 13.03 0.96
C TYR A 92 -13.53 12.66 1.34
N ASN A 93 -13.17 11.39 1.15
CA ASN A 93 -11.83 10.90 1.47
C ASN A 93 -10.75 11.55 0.62
N TRP A 94 -11.04 11.76 -0.68
CA TRP A 94 -10.15 12.42 -1.62
C TRP A 94 -9.84 13.84 -1.17
N GLU A 95 -10.86 14.67 -0.92
CA GLU A 95 -10.66 16.08 -0.56
C GLU A 95 -10.08 16.24 0.85
N LYS A 96 -10.55 15.45 1.82
CA LYS A 96 -10.08 15.58 3.21
C LYS A 96 -8.64 15.09 3.39
N SER A 97 -8.22 14.03 2.69
CA SER A 97 -6.82 13.60 2.71
C SER A 97 -5.88 14.67 2.17
N LYS A 98 -6.23 15.33 1.06
CA LYS A 98 -5.45 16.45 0.50
C LYS A 98 -5.42 17.66 1.42
N ALA A 99 -6.56 18.03 2.01
CA ALA A 99 -6.64 19.14 2.97
C ALA A 99 -5.74 18.90 4.19
N ASN A 100 -5.55 17.64 4.58
CA ASN A 100 -4.64 17.22 5.64
C ASN A 100 -3.20 16.92 5.15
N LYS A 101 -2.87 17.28 3.89
CA LYS A 101 -1.53 17.18 3.30
C LYS A 101 -0.98 15.75 3.23
N LEU A 102 -1.84 14.75 3.14
CA LEU A 102 -1.43 13.38 2.85
C LEU A 102 -1.17 13.21 1.35
N ILE A 103 -0.14 12.45 0.99
CA ILE A 103 -0.01 11.90 -0.35
C ILE A 103 -1.19 10.93 -0.54
N ARG A 104 -1.90 11.04 -1.67
CA ARG A 104 -3.10 10.24 -1.92
C ARG A 104 -3.03 9.55 -3.28
N GLY A 105 -3.52 8.33 -3.36
CA GLY A 105 -3.72 7.58 -4.59
C GLY A 105 -5.16 7.12 -4.70
N ALA A 106 -5.63 6.94 -5.93
CA ALA A 106 -6.94 6.36 -6.17
C ALA A 106 -6.78 4.99 -6.81
N TYR A 107 -7.56 4.03 -6.34
CA TYR A 107 -7.64 2.72 -6.96
C TYR A 107 -9.05 2.45 -7.49
N PHE A 108 -9.16 1.54 -8.45
CA PHE A 108 -10.44 0.93 -8.76
C PHE A 108 -10.34 -0.58 -8.67
N TYR A 109 -11.43 -1.16 -8.18
CA TYR A 109 -11.59 -2.60 -8.08
C TYR A 109 -11.90 -3.17 -9.46
N PHE A 110 -10.98 -3.97 -9.98
CA PHE A 110 -11.11 -4.59 -11.29
C PHE A 110 -11.99 -5.82 -11.22
N ARG A 111 -13.05 -5.84 -12.04
CA ARG A 111 -13.89 -7.02 -12.23
C ARG A 111 -13.48 -7.72 -13.52
N ALA A 112 -12.84 -8.88 -13.39
CA ALA A 112 -12.29 -9.61 -14.53
C ALA A 112 -13.35 -10.05 -15.56
N ASN A 113 -14.60 -10.24 -15.12
CA ASN A 113 -15.73 -10.59 -15.98
C ASN A 113 -16.36 -9.38 -16.71
N CYS A 114 -15.82 -8.18 -16.54
CA CYS A 114 -16.29 -6.96 -17.19
C CYS A 114 -15.28 -6.48 -18.24
N ASP A 115 -15.74 -5.67 -19.20
CA ASP A 115 -14.86 -5.06 -20.19
C ASP A 115 -13.81 -4.15 -19.53
N ALA A 116 -12.54 -4.34 -19.85
CA ALA A 116 -11.44 -3.66 -19.17
C ALA A 116 -11.34 -2.18 -19.57
N GLU A 117 -11.47 -1.85 -20.86
CA GLU A 117 -11.41 -0.47 -21.34
C GLU A 117 -12.55 0.38 -20.76
N SER A 118 -13.77 -0.17 -20.71
CA SER A 118 -14.91 0.48 -20.08
C SER A 118 -14.72 0.74 -18.59
N GLN A 119 -14.05 -0.18 -17.86
CA GLN A 119 -13.69 0.05 -16.46
C GLN A 119 -12.66 1.19 -16.31
N ALA A 120 -11.64 1.24 -17.16
CA ALA A 120 -10.66 2.33 -17.18
C ALA A 120 -11.33 3.67 -17.45
N GLN A 121 -12.21 3.74 -18.45
CA GLN A 121 -12.94 4.96 -18.79
C GLN A 121 -13.86 5.40 -17.64
N PHE A 122 -14.55 4.46 -16.99
CA PHE A 122 -15.38 4.76 -15.83
C PHE A 122 -14.55 5.33 -14.68
N TYR A 123 -13.37 4.76 -14.41
CA TYR A 123 -12.42 5.28 -13.42
C TYR A 123 -11.93 6.70 -13.78
N ILE A 124 -11.48 6.94 -15.02
CA ILE A 124 -10.98 8.25 -15.49
C ILE A 124 -12.06 9.33 -15.44
N ASN A 125 -13.30 8.96 -15.71
CA ASN A 125 -14.43 9.89 -15.66
C ASN A 125 -14.75 10.32 -14.22
N ASN A 126 -14.56 9.41 -13.24
CA ASN A 126 -14.88 9.65 -11.83
C ASN A 126 -13.69 10.07 -10.97
N THR A 127 -12.47 9.97 -11.50
CA THR A 127 -11.23 10.22 -10.74
C THR A 127 -10.40 11.29 -11.44
N LYS A 128 -10.24 12.45 -10.80
CA LYS A 128 -9.37 13.52 -11.29
C LYS A 128 -8.09 13.55 -10.47
N LEU A 129 -7.03 13.01 -11.06
CA LEU A 129 -5.68 13.08 -10.50
C LEU A 129 -5.03 14.42 -10.83
N THR A 130 -4.26 14.93 -9.89
CA THR A 130 -3.49 16.17 -9.99
C THR A 130 -2.04 15.89 -9.64
N SER A 131 -1.13 16.81 -10.00
CA SER A 131 0.29 16.66 -9.64
C SER A 131 0.47 16.47 -8.14
N GLY A 132 1.26 15.47 -7.76
CA GLY A 132 1.48 15.05 -6.37
C GLY A 132 0.59 13.89 -5.91
N ASP A 133 -0.48 13.54 -6.64
CA ASP A 133 -1.23 12.32 -6.41
C ASP A 133 -0.43 11.09 -6.92
N LEU A 134 -0.64 9.92 -6.32
CA LEU A 134 -0.03 8.67 -6.81
C LEU A 134 -0.58 8.30 -8.19
N PRO A 135 0.17 7.52 -9.00
CA PRO A 135 -0.35 6.96 -10.25
C PRO A 135 -1.65 6.18 -10.04
N PRO A 136 -2.51 6.05 -11.08
CA PRO A 136 -3.67 5.16 -11.04
C PRO A 136 -3.30 3.76 -10.58
N ILE A 137 -4.10 3.20 -9.68
CA ILE A 137 -3.89 1.83 -9.15
C ILE A 137 -5.05 0.94 -9.61
N ILE A 138 -4.70 -0.22 -10.15
CA ILE A 138 -5.65 -1.28 -10.48
C ILE A 138 -5.58 -2.32 -9.38
N ASP A 139 -6.71 -2.57 -8.72
CA ASP A 139 -6.83 -3.61 -7.71
C ASP A 139 -7.41 -4.89 -8.33
N ILE A 140 -6.60 -5.95 -8.40
CA ILE A 140 -6.92 -7.23 -9.02
C ILE A 140 -6.80 -8.33 -7.97
N GLU A 141 -7.94 -8.73 -7.43
CA GLU A 141 -8.01 -9.71 -6.34
C GLU A 141 -8.95 -10.89 -6.62
N ASP A 142 -9.93 -10.72 -7.52
CA ASP A 142 -10.85 -11.78 -7.95
C ASP A 142 -10.70 -12.04 -9.47
N ASN A 143 -10.54 -13.31 -9.82
CA ASN A 143 -10.40 -13.76 -11.20
C ASN A 143 -11.74 -14.03 -11.89
N PHE A 144 -12.87 -14.07 -11.16
CA PHE A 144 -14.19 -14.39 -11.68
C PHE A 144 -14.22 -15.65 -12.56
N ASN A 145 -13.47 -16.69 -12.17
CA ASN A 145 -13.27 -17.95 -12.90
C ASN A 145 -12.57 -17.82 -14.27
N LEU A 146 -11.89 -16.70 -14.54
CA LEU A 146 -11.08 -16.52 -15.74
C LEU A 146 -9.64 -16.98 -15.51
N PRO A 147 -8.98 -17.57 -16.53
CA PRO A 147 -7.58 -17.92 -16.42
C PRO A 147 -6.71 -16.64 -16.37
N PRO A 148 -5.57 -16.65 -15.64
CA PRO A 148 -4.69 -15.49 -15.53
C PRO A 148 -4.21 -14.92 -16.87
N SER A 149 -4.11 -15.74 -17.90
CA SER A 149 -3.77 -15.29 -19.27
C SER A 149 -4.81 -14.34 -19.86
N LYS A 150 -6.10 -14.61 -19.64
CA LYS A 150 -7.20 -13.78 -20.13
C LYS A 150 -7.28 -12.45 -19.39
N ILE A 151 -7.02 -12.46 -18.08
CA ILE A 151 -6.93 -11.22 -17.28
C ILE A 151 -5.77 -10.35 -17.76
N ARG A 152 -4.59 -10.94 -17.99
CA ARG A 152 -3.45 -10.18 -18.54
C ARG A 152 -3.73 -9.63 -19.94
N GLU A 153 -4.42 -10.39 -20.78
CA GLU A 153 -4.84 -9.95 -22.12
C GLU A 153 -5.81 -8.76 -22.04
N SER A 154 -6.77 -8.78 -21.12
CA SER A 154 -7.72 -7.66 -20.96
C SER A 154 -7.05 -6.40 -20.43
N LEU A 155 -6.15 -6.52 -19.46
CA LEU A 155 -5.42 -5.36 -18.89
C LEU A 155 -4.56 -4.65 -19.92
N LYS A 156 -4.01 -5.38 -20.90
CA LYS A 156 -3.24 -4.79 -22.01
C LYS A 156 -4.06 -3.86 -22.90
N LYS A 157 -5.39 -3.90 -22.83
CA LYS A 157 -6.30 -3.04 -23.61
C LYS A 157 -6.66 -1.75 -22.86
N MET A 158 -6.23 -1.60 -21.61
CA MET A 158 -6.47 -0.39 -20.81
C MET A 158 -5.39 0.64 -21.16
N HIS A 159 -5.75 1.63 -21.96
CA HIS A 159 -4.89 2.73 -22.41
C HIS A 159 -5.43 4.08 -21.95
#